data_AF-A0A7V2UG43-F1
#
_entry.id   AF-A0A7V2UG43-F1
#
_cell.length_a   1.000
_cell.length_b   1.000
_cell.length_c   1.000
_cell.angle_alpha   90.00
_cell.angle_beta   90.00
_cell.angle_gamma   90.00
#
_symmetry.space_group_name_H-M   'P 1'
#
loop_
_entity.id
_entity.type
_entity.pdbx_description
1 polymer ?
#
loop_
_entity_poly.entity_id
_entity_poly.type
_entity_poly.pdbx_seq_one_letter_code
_entity_poly.pdbx_strand_id
1 'polypeptide(L)'
;MAAPLRALKLSVAWAGLCAACVLLPMAWALLAAATTAGDAGAWLALWQDPQLPHAVALTLWTGLASTALACALALLLLRHVFPGSAWQKWTARLPALLAVPHAAFAIGLVMLIAPSGWLARLLSPWATGWTAPPPWATTQDPLGLGLIAALVAKEVPFLLWVAASQLHKAGQAQQWQQQWQVARSLGHTADSAWWRVVAPGIWHAWRAPLLAVLAYSLTVVDVALVIGPTHPPTLAVLTWQWLQDPSPSQQAQGAAAAWLLAGVVGALALALEALRRWPVLRTAWRKWLTLGPSPNVLARRLTPPWPRIASWGFVVALYAAIGATLLFSSVTGYWPFPNVLPQNFSLLAWQSAAQSGGTIWHTLLLGVASSVTALVWAMAWLELAPSLPLRLAWVGTA
;
A
#
# COMPACT_ATOMS: atom_id res chain seq x y z
N MET A 1 -17.53 -49.39 -7.35
CA MET A 1 -16.72 -48.27 -7.90
C MET A 1 -17.43 -46.89 -7.88
N ALA A 2 -18.55 -46.70 -7.15
CA ALA A 2 -19.31 -45.42 -7.17
C ALA A 2 -18.97 -44.40 -6.05
N ALA A 3 -18.22 -44.80 -5.03
CA ALA A 3 -17.83 -43.95 -3.89
C ALA A 3 -16.97 -42.73 -4.27
N PRO A 4 -15.94 -42.82 -5.13
CA PRO A 4 -15.08 -41.66 -5.43
C PRO A 4 -15.80 -40.58 -6.26
N LEU A 5 -16.75 -40.98 -7.13
CA LEU A 5 -17.52 -40.04 -7.94
C LEU A 5 -18.57 -39.26 -7.12
N ARG A 6 -19.15 -39.87 -6.07
CA ARG A 6 -20.06 -39.15 -5.15
C ARG A 6 -19.31 -38.16 -4.27
N ALA A 7 -18.14 -38.54 -3.74
CA ALA A 7 -17.31 -37.64 -2.96
C ALA A 7 -16.84 -36.43 -3.76
N LEU A 8 -16.42 -36.64 -5.02
CA LEU A 8 -16.03 -35.56 -5.94
C LEU A 8 -17.20 -34.63 -6.32
N LYS A 9 -18.41 -35.17 -6.53
CA LYS A 9 -19.60 -34.36 -6.81
C LYS A 9 -20.02 -33.52 -5.60
N LEU A 10 -19.88 -34.06 -4.40
CA LEU A 10 -20.20 -33.35 -3.16
C LEU A 10 -19.22 -32.19 -2.92
N SER A 11 -17.92 -32.39 -3.13
CA SER A 11 -16.92 -31.34 -2.97
C SER A 11 -17.11 -30.18 -3.96
N VAL A 12 -17.44 -30.49 -5.22
CA VAL A 12 -17.75 -29.47 -6.24
C VAL A 12 -19.01 -28.67 -5.89
N ALA A 13 -20.05 -29.34 -5.38
CA ALA A 13 -21.28 -28.66 -4.96
C ALA A 13 -21.02 -27.69 -3.79
N TRP A 14 -20.24 -28.12 -2.79
CA TRP A 14 -19.87 -27.26 -1.66
C TRP A 14 -18.94 -26.11 -2.06
N ALA A 15 -17.96 -26.36 -2.93
CA ALA A 15 -17.12 -25.29 -3.50
C ALA A 15 -17.95 -24.28 -4.29
N GLY A 16 -18.97 -24.75 -5.03
CA GLY A 16 -19.93 -23.90 -5.74
C GLY A 16 -20.77 -23.05 -4.80
N LEU A 17 -21.22 -23.62 -3.67
CA LEU A 17 -21.97 -22.89 -2.65
C LEU A 17 -21.11 -21.82 -1.96
N CYS A 18 -19.86 -22.16 -1.60
CA CYS A 18 -18.89 -21.18 -1.13
C CYS A 18 -18.71 -20.08 -2.19
N ALA A 19 -18.41 -20.40 -3.45
CA ALA A 19 -18.28 -19.36 -4.48
C ALA A 19 -19.54 -18.46 -4.59
N ALA A 20 -20.75 -19.05 -4.55
CA ALA A 20 -22.00 -18.31 -4.64
C ALA A 20 -22.21 -17.33 -3.48
N CYS A 21 -21.87 -17.70 -2.25
CA CYS A 21 -22.02 -16.84 -1.07
C CYS A 21 -21.20 -15.53 -1.15
N VAL A 22 -20.13 -15.47 -1.95
CA VAL A 22 -19.36 -14.24 -2.19
C VAL A 22 -19.69 -13.60 -3.54
N LEU A 23 -19.81 -14.41 -4.60
CA LEU A 23 -20.01 -13.90 -5.95
C LEU A 23 -21.42 -13.31 -6.14
N LEU A 24 -22.46 -13.84 -5.48
CA LEU A 24 -23.83 -13.33 -5.64
C LEU A 24 -23.99 -11.91 -5.07
N PRO A 25 -23.62 -11.61 -3.80
CA PRO A 25 -23.69 -10.24 -3.29
C PRO A 25 -22.82 -9.28 -4.08
N MET A 26 -21.63 -9.73 -4.50
CA MET A 26 -20.73 -8.91 -5.30
C MET A 26 -21.30 -8.62 -6.68
N ALA A 27 -21.87 -9.61 -7.37
CA ALA A 27 -22.54 -9.43 -8.66
C ALA A 27 -23.75 -8.50 -8.52
N TRP A 28 -24.54 -8.65 -7.47
CA TRP A 28 -25.66 -7.74 -7.18
C TRP A 28 -25.18 -6.29 -7.02
N ALA A 29 -24.15 -6.06 -6.20
CA ALA A 29 -23.58 -4.73 -6.00
C ALA A 29 -23.00 -4.14 -7.30
N LEU A 30 -22.32 -4.95 -8.10
CA LEU A 30 -21.78 -4.52 -9.40
C LEU A 30 -22.89 -4.20 -10.40
N LEU A 31 -23.97 -4.97 -10.44
CA LEU A 31 -25.13 -4.69 -11.28
C LEU A 31 -25.81 -3.38 -10.86
N ALA A 32 -26.02 -3.18 -9.55
CA ALA A 32 -26.56 -1.94 -9.03
C ALA A 32 -25.67 -0.74 -9.40
N ALA A 33 -24.34 -0.85 -9.23
CA ALA A 33 -23.40 0.18 -9.66
C ALA A 33 -23.41 0.38 -11.19
N ALA A 34 -23.59 -0.67 -11.98
CA ALA A 34 -23.60 -0.56 -13.44
C ALA A 34 -24.80 0.27 -13.95
N THR A 35 -25.92 0.26 -13.24
CA THR A 35 -27.08 1.10 -13.60
C THR A 35 -26.78 2.59 -13.52
N THR A 36 -25.88 3.01 -12.63
CA THR A 36 -25.53 4.44 -12.46
C THR A 36 -24.57 4.94 -13.54
N ALA A 37 -23.89 4.04 -14.26
CA ALA A 37 -22.96 4.42 -15.33
C ALA A 37 -23.67 5.08 -16.54
N GLY A 38 -24.97 4.83 -16.73
CA GLY A 38 -25.74 5.32 -17.87
C GLY A 38 -26.32 6.73 -17.73
N ASP A 39 -26.14 7.39 -16.59
CA ASP A 39 -26.68 8.73 -16.35
C ASP A 39 -25.87 9.82 -17.06
N ALA A 40 -26.34 10.23 -18.25
CA ALA A 40 -25.71 11.28 -19.05
C ALA A 40 -25.64 12.64 -18.32
N GLY A 41 -26.60 12.95 -17.44
CA GLY A 41 -26.61 14.18 -16.67
C GLY A 41 -25.49 14.21 -15.64
N ALA A 42 -25.26 13.09 -14.96
CA ALA A 42 -24.15 12.94 -14.02
C ALA A 42 -22.78 13.10 -14.69
N TRP A 43 -22.58 12.51 -15.87
CA TRP A 43 -21.33 12.68 -16.64
C TRP A 43 -21.12 14.10 -17.12
N LEU A 44 -22.18 14.79 -17.56
CA LEU A 44 -22.11 16.19 -17.95
C LEU A 44 -21.72 17.08 -16.76
N ALA A 45 -22.35 16.89 -15.60
CA ALA A 45 -22.02 17.61 -14.37
C ALA A 45 -20.56 17.37 -13.96
N LEU A 46 -20.09 16.12 -14.03
CA LEU A 46 -18.70 15.77 -13.75
C LEU A 46 -17.72 16.48 -14.69
N TRP A 47 -17.99 16.51 -16.00
CA TRP A 47 -17.12 17.15 -17.01
C TRP A 47 -17.13 18.68 -16.94
N GLN A 48 -18.17 19.27 -16.36
CA GLN A 48 -18.25 20.71 -16.12
C GLN A 48 -17.58 21.13 -14.80
N ASP A 49 -17.25 20.20 -13.91
CA ASP A 49 -16.67 20.53 -12.62
C ASP A 49 -15.23 21.07 -12.77
N PRO A 50 -14.93 22.28 -12.25
CA PRO A 50 -13.62 22.90 -12.41
C PRO A 50 -12.50 22.20 -11.62
N GLN A 51 -12.81 21.41 -10.59
CA GLN A 51 -11.82 20.72 -9.77
C GLN A 51 -11.32 19.44 -10.44
N LEU A 52 -12.11 18.87 -11.36
CA LEU A 52 -11.86 17.55 -11.92
C LEU A 52 -10.46 17.39 -12.56
N PRO A 53 -9.98 18.27 -13.46
CA PRO A 53 -8.68 18.06 -14.12
C PRO A 53 -7.53 18.01 -13.11
N HIS A 54 -7.58 18.89 -12.10
CA HIS A 54 -6.57 18.90 -11.05
C HIS A 54 -6.70 17.68 -10.12
N ALA A 55 -7.92 17.29 -9.75
CA ALA A 55 -8.15 16.10 -8.93
C ALA A 55 -7.64 14.82 -9.61
N VAL A 56 -7.86 14.68 -10.93
CA VAL A 56 -7.32 13.57 -11.74
C VAL A 56 -5.80 13.63 -11.78
N ALA A 57 -5.21 14.78 -12.12
CA ALA A 57 -3.76 14.94 -12.21
C ALA A 57 -3.07 14.63 -10.87
N LEU A 58 -3.63 15.12 -9.76
CA LEU A 58 -3.12 14.92 -8.42
C LEU A 58 -3.25 13.46 -7.96
N THR A 59 -4.34 12.78 -8.34
CA THR A 59 -4.52 11.34 -8.09
C THR A 59 -3.48 10.52 -8.84
N LEU A 60 -3.27 10.80 -10.13
CA LEU A 60 -2.25 10.14 -10.94
C LEU A 60 -0.84 10.40 -10.39
N TRP A 61 -0.53 11.66 -10.06
CA TRP A 61 0.75 12.05 -9.49
C TRP A 61 1.03 11.33 -8.17
N THR A 62 0.15 11.47 -7.18
CA THR A 62 0.36 10.90 -5.84
C THR A 62 0.32 9.38 -5.87
N GLY A 63 -0.59 8.78 -6.65
CA GLY A 63 -0.71 7.32 -6.79
C GLY A 63 0.50 6.67 -7.49
N LEU A 64 0.94 7.23 -8.63
CA LEU A 64 2.10 6.70 -9.36
C LEU A 64 3.41 6.97 -8.62
N ALA A 65 3.61 8.18 -8.08
CA ALA A 65 4.82 8.54 -7.36
C ALA A 65 4.99 7.69 -6.10
N SER A 66 3.94 7.53 -5.28
CA SER A 66 4.01 6.70 -4.08
C SER A 66 4.27 5.22 -4.40
N THR A 67 3.61 4.66 -5.42
CA THR A 67 3.82 3.27 -5.85
C THR A 67 5.26 3.05 -6.34
N ALA A 68 5.77 3.95 -7.18
CA ALA A 68 7.13 3.86 -7.71
C ALA A 68 8.19 4.00 -6.61
N LEU A 69 8.02 4.97 -5.70
CA LEU A 69 8.92 5.20 -4.56
C LEU A 69 8.87 4.04 -3.57
N ALA A 70 7.69 3.51 -3.25
CA ALA A 70 7.55 2.35 -2.36
C ALA A 70 8.25 1.12 -2.95
N CYS A 71 8.07 0.86 -4.25
CA CYS A 71 8.75 -0.23 -4.94
C CYS A 71 10.27 -0.05 -4.93
N ALA A 72 10.77 1.15 -5.26
CA ALA A 72 12.19 1.45 -5.28
C ALA A 72 12.81 1.28 -3.88
N LEU A 73 12.18 1.86 -2.85
CA LEU A 73 12.65 1.74 -1.47
C LEU A 73 12.60 0.31 -0.96
N ALA A 74 11.54 -0.45 -1.25
CA ALA A 74 11.45 -1.85 -0.86
C ALA A 74 12.55 -2.71 -1.51
N LEU A 75 12.86 -2.50 -2.80
CA LEU A 75 13.98 -3.17 -3.47
C LEU A 75 15.33 -2.79 -2.84
N LEU A 76 15.55 -1.50 -2.58
CA LEU A 76 16.77 -1.03 -1.93
C LEU A 76 16.92 -1.64 -0.53
N LEU A 77 15.86 -1.66 0.27
CA LEU A 77 15.86 -2.26 1.60
C LEU A 77 16.15 -3.76 1.53
N LEU A 78 15.53 -4.47 0.60
CA LEU A 78 15.73 -5.91 0.41
C LEU A 78 17.17 -6.24 -0.01
N ARG A 79 17.79 -5.43 -0.88
CA ARG A 79 19.21 -5.55 -1.25
C ARG A 79 20.14 -5.55 -0.04
N HIS A 80 19.90 -4.68 0.94
CA HIS A 80 20.81 -4.52 2.07
C HIS A 80 20.73 -5.69 3.07
N VAL A 81 19.60 -6.40 3.10
CA VAL A 81 19.30 -7.41 4.12
C VAL A 81 19.35 -8.84 3.57
N PHE A 82 19.11 -9.03 2.28
CA PHE A 82 19.21 -10.33 1.62
C PHE A 82 20.52 -10.45 0.82
N PRO A 83 21.27 -11.58 0.92
CA PRO A 83 21.03 -12.76 1.78
C PRO A 83 21.67 -12.62 3.18
N GLY A 84 21.04 -13.13 4.23
CA GLY A 84 21.64 -13.19 5.58
C GLY A 84 20.66 -13.39 6.74
N SER A 85 21.20 -13.54 7.97
CA SER A 85 20.42 -13.74 9.21
C SER A 85 19.62 -12.50 9.65
N ALA A 86 20.05 -11.30 9.21
CA ALA A 86 19.29 -10.07 9.42
C ALA A 86 17.88 -10.17 8.81
N TRP A 87 17.74 -10.81 7.64
CA TRP A 87 16.46 -11.00 6.96
C TRP A 87 15.45 -11.74 7.83
N GLN A 88 15.86 -12.83 8.48
CA GLN A 88 14.98 -13.62 9.34
C GLN A 88 14.47 -12.81 10.53
N LYS A 89 15.36 -12.04 11.18
CA LYS A 89 14.99 -11.17 12.30
C LYS A 89 14.01 -10.06 11.89
N TRP A 90 14.18 -9.52 10.69
CA TRP A 90 13.34 -8.42 10.19
C TRP A 90 11.98 -8.88 9.69
N THR A 91 11.94 -10.01 8.97
CA THR A 91 10.67 -10.60 8.50
C THR A 91 9.73 -10.95 9.66
N ALA A 92 10.28 -11.32 10.82
CA ALA A 92 9.48 -11.53 12.04
C ALA A 92 8.78 -10.26 12.56
N ARG A 93 9.26 -9.05 12.21
CA ARG A 93 8.69 -7.76 12.66
C ARG A 93 7.67 -7.17 11.69
N LEU A 94 7.71 -7.57 10.42
CA LEU A 94 6.79 -7.05 9.39
C LEU A 94 5.31 -7.20 9.75
N PRO A 95 4.83 -8.31 10.35
CA PRO A 95 3.43 -8.43 10.75
C PRO A 95 2.99 -7.32 11.73
N ALA A 96 3.85 -6.93 12.67
CA ALA A 96 3.55 -5.87 13.63
C ALA A 96 3.44 -4.49 12.96
N LEU A 97 4.29 -4.20 11.96
CA LEU A 97 4.19 -2.96 11.19
C LEU A 97 2.90 -2.90 10.37
N LEU A 98 2.51 -4.03 9.77
CA LEU A 98 1.29 -4.15 8.96
C LEU A 98 0.00 -4.10 9.80
N ALA A 99 0.08 -4.41 11.09
CA ALA A 99 -1.06 -4.36 11.99
C ALA A 99 -1.48 -2.93 12.37
N VAL A 100 -0.65 -1.91 12.08
CA VAL A 100 -0.99 -0.52 12.37
C VAL A 100 -2.15 -0.06 11.47
N PRO A 101 -3.27 0.40 12.03
CA PRO A 101 -4.38 0.92 11.23
C PRO A 101 -3.94 2.10 10.37
N HIS A 102 -4.31 2.10 9.08
CA HIS A 102 -3.90 3.11 8.11
C HIS A 102 -4.31 4.54 8.51
N ALA A 103 -5.51 4.73 9.07
CA ALA A 103 -5.97 6.03 9.56
C ALA A 103 -5.16 6.52 10.77
N ALA A 104 -4.87 5.62 11.72
CA ALA A 104 -4.03 5.93 12.88
C ALA A 104 -2.60 6.29 12.44
N PHE A 105 -2.05 5.54 11.47
CA PHE A 105 -0.75 5.83 10.88
C PHE A 105 -0.70 7.24 10.27
N ALA A 106 -1.71 7.61 9.49
CA ALA A 106 -1.80 8.95 8.89
C ALA A 106 -1.87 10.05 9.96
N ILE A 107 -2.71 9.89 10.99
CA ILE A 107 -2.84 10.84 12.10
C ILE A 107 -1.50 10.99 12.85
N GLY A 108 -0.87 9.87 13.21
CA GLY A 108 0.40 9.89 13.93
C GLY A 108 1.54 10.49 13.11
N LEU A 109 1.54 10.27 11.79
CA LEU A 109 2.48 10.91 10.87
C LEU A 109 2.23 12.42 10.76
N VAL A 110 0.97 12.87 10.67
CA VAL A 110 0.62 14.29 10.73
C VAL A 110 1.16 14.91 12.02
N MET A 111 0.91 14.30 13.18
CA MET A 111 1.41 14.80 14.47
C MET A 111 2.94 14.84 14.56
N LEU A 112 3.62 14.00 13.77
CA LEU A 112 5.08 13.96 13.71
C LEU A 112 5.64 15.09 12.83
N ILE A 113 5.10 15.27 11.61
CA ILE A 113 5.71 16.10 10.56
C ILE A 113 5.02 17.45 10.33
N ALA A 114 3.80 17.67 10.84
CA ALA A 114 3.08 18.94 10.69
C ALA A 114 3.93 20.12 11.18
N PRO A 115 3.64 21.36 10.76
CA PRO A 115 4.42 22.53 11.16
C PRO A 115 4.45 22.76 12.67
N SER A 116 3.38 22.38 13.37
CA SER A 116 3.26 22.37 14.83
C SER A 116 3.50 20.98 15.45
N GLY A 117 4.01 20.03 14.67
CA GLY A 117 4.25 18.64 15.05
C GLY A 117 5.51 18.46 15.89
N TRP A 118 5.76 17.21 16.30
CA TRP A 118 6.86 16.85 17.19
C TRP A 118 8.23 17.21 16.65
N LEU A 119 8.51 16.94 15.36
CA LEU A 119 9.83 17.22 14.79
C LEU A 119 10.13 18.71 14.83
N ALA A 120 9.14 19.56 14.49
CA ALA A 120 9.29 21.00 14.56
C ALA A 120 9.51 21.48 16.01
N ARG A 121 8.74 20.95 16.98
CA ARG A 121 8.90 21.29 18.42
C ARG A 121 10.25 20.87 18.98
N LEU A 122 10.71 19.66 18.65
CA LEU A 122 11.99 19.14 19.13
C LEU A 122 13.20 19.94 18.62
N LEU A 123 13.06 20.63 17.49
CA LEU A 123 14.12 21.46 16.92
C LEU A 123 13.93 22.96 17.23
N SER A 124 12.79 23.36 17.78
CA SER A 124 12.44 24.77 17.98
C SER A 124 12.34 25.14 19.47
N PRO A 125 12.71 26.36 19.87
CA PRO A 125 13.37 27.38 19.06
C PRO A 125 14.89 27.18 18.94
N TRP A 126 15.49 26.20 19.64
CA TRP A 126 16.93 26.16 19.84
C TRP A 126 17.76 25.93 18.56
N ALA A 127 17.28 25.10 17.62
CA ALA A 127 17.98 24.85 16.36
C ALA A 127 17.47 25.72 15.20
N THR A 128 16.18 26.08 15.23
CA THR A 128 15.49 26.74 14.11
C THR A 128 15.23 28.23 14.32
N GLY A 129 15.20 28.68 15.58
CA GLY A 129 14.75 30.03 15.96
C GLY A 129 13.22 30.22 15.89
N TRP A 130 12.42 29.19 15.59
CA TRP A 130 10.98 29.35 15.40
C TRP A 130 10.22 29.47 16.72
N THR A 131 9.50 30.59 16.87
CA THR A 131 8.58 30.84 17.99
C THR A 131 7.12 30.60 17.62
N ALA A 132 6.82 30.51 16.33
CA ALA A 132 5.52 30.13 15.77
C ALA A 132 5.72 28.98 14.76
N PRO A 133 4.68 28.15 14.50
CA PRO A 133 4.77 27.11 13.49
C PRO A 133 5.21 27.70 12.14
N PRO A 134 6.24 27.15 11.49
CA PRO A 134 6.71 27.62 10.19
C PRO A 134 5.60 27.54 9.11
N PRO A 135 5.58 28.45 8.12
CA PRO A 135 4.52 28.54 7.12
C PRO A 135 4.63 27.50 5.99
N TRP A 136 5.32 26.39 6.20
CA TRP A 136 5.41 25.31 5.21
C TRP A 136 4.25 24.31 5.36
N ALA A 137 3.66 23.85 4.25
CA ALA A 137 2.67 22.78 4.32
C ALA A 137 3.39 21.44 4.18
N THR A 138 3.72 20.78 5.28
CA THR A 138 4.25 19.40 5.29
C THR A 138 3.14 18.35 5.26
N THR A 139 1.92 18.76 5.60
CA THR A 139 0.69 17.98 5.61
C THR A 139 -0.38 18.78 4.88
N GLN A 140 -1.29 18.11 4.18
CA GLN A 140 -2.31 18.74 3.34
C GLN A 140 -1.70 19.73 2.33
N ASP A 141 -0.49 19.41 1.86
CA ASP A 141 0.24 20.26 0.93
C ASP A 141 -0.34 20.18 -0.48
N PRO A 142 -0.32 21.27 -1.26
CA PRO A 142 -0.94 21.29 -2.59
C PRO A 142 -0.36 20.28 -3.59
N LEU A 143 0.89 19.86 -3.38
CA LEU A 143 1.58 18.89 -4.23
C LEU A 143 1.35 17.42 -3.79
N GLY A 144 0.68 17.20 -2.65
CA GLY A 144 0.43 15.89 -2.07
C GLY A 144 1.69 15.14 -1.62
N LEU A 145 2.78 15.84 -1.31
CA LEU A 145 4.03 15.24 -0.82
C LEU A 145 3.85 14.52 0.52
N GLY A 146 3.06 15.07 1.44
CA GLY A 146 2.71 14.42 2.72
C GLY A 146 1.94 13.13 2.49
N LEU A 147 0.99 13.13 1.54
CA LEU A 147 0.24 11.94 1.12
C LEU A 147 1.17 10.89 0.49
N ILE A 148 2.06 11.29 -0.41
CA ILE A 148 3.05 10.39 -1.00
C ILE A 148 3.92 9.75 0.09
N ALA A 149 4.42 10.54 1.04
CA ALA A 149 5.24 10.03 2.14
C ALA A 149 4.49 9.02 3.01
N ALA A 150 3.22 9.31 3.35
CA ALA A 150 2.37 8.41 4.13
C ALA A 150 2.15 7.07 3.40
N LEU A 151 1.79 7.13 2.13
CA LEU A 151 1.59 5.93 1.31
C LEU A 151 2.88 5.14 1.15
N VAL A 152 4.00 5.79 0.84
CA VAL A 152 5.31 5.11 0.74
C VAL A 152 5.67 4.39 2.03
N ALA A 153 5.55 5.06 3.18
CA ALA A 153 5.91 4.48 4.46
C ALA A 153 5.01 3.29 4.86
N LYS A 154 3.76 3.29 4.40
CA LYS A 154 2.80 2.20 4.64
C LYS A 154 2.95 1.04 3.65
N GLU A 155 3.25 1.31 2.39
CA GLU A 155 3.32 0.28 1.33
C GLU A 155 4.69 -0.42 1.28
N VAL A 156 5.76 0.21 1.77
CA VAL A 156 7.09 -0.42 1.86
C VAL A 156 7.07 -1.71 2.70
N PRO A 157 6.56 -1.72 3.95
CA PRO A 157 6.43 -2.96 4.73
C PRO A 157 5.60 -4.04 4.05
N PHE A 158 4.54 -3.66 3.32
CA PHE A 158 3.70 -4.61 2.59
C PHE A 158 4.48 -5.32 1.47
N LEU A 159 5.20 -4.56 0.62
CA LEU A 159 6.01 -5.14 -0.45
C LEU A 159 7.14 -6.02 0.09
N LEU A 160 7.75 -5.62 1.20
CA LEU A 160 8.76 -6.42 1.89
C LEU A 160 8.19 -7.71 2.46
N TRP A 161 6.98 -7.69 3.01
CA TRP A 161 6.29 -8.88 3.51
C TRP A 161 5.92 -9.84 2.39
N VAL A 162 5.46 -9.32 1.25
CA VAL A 162 5.24 -10.13 0.05
C VAL A 162 6.55 -10.77 -0.42
N ALA A 163 7.66 -10.02 -0.48
CA ALA A 163 8.96 -10.62 -0.81
C ALA A 163 9.39 -11.69 0.20
N ALA A 164 9.10 -11.49 1.49
CA ALA A 164 9.31 -12.48 2.55
C ALA A 164 8.51 -13.76 2.33
N SER A 165 7.22 -13.66 2.03
CA SER A 165 6.39 -14.83 1.76
C SER A 165 6.94 -15.69 0.61
N GLN A 166 7.52 -15.04 -0.41
CA GLN A 166 8.13 -15.72 -1.56
C GLN A 166 9.46 -16.38 -1.21
N LEU A 167 10.29 -15.70 -0.42
CA LEU A 167 11.57 -16.22 0.04
C LEU A 167 11.43 -17.36 1.06
N HIS A 168 10.33 -17.38 1.84
CA HIS A 168 10.02 -18.48 2.77
C HIS A 168 9.51 -19.75 2.08
N LYS A 169 9.22 -19.71 0.77
CA LYS A 169 8.91 -20.94 0.01
C LYS A 169 10.11 -21.89 0.07
N ALA A 170 9.84 -23.16 0.35
CA ALA A 170 10.89 -24.17 0.56
C ALA A 170 11.92 -24.16 -0.58
N GLY A 171 13.19 -23.98 -0.22
CA GLY A 171 14.32 -23.93 -1.16
C GLY A 171 14.49 -22.64 -1.98
N GLN A 172 13.50 -21.73 -2.02
CA GLN A 172 13.56 -20.55 -2.88
C GLN A 172 14.64 -19.55 -2.46
N ALA A 173 14.73 -19.23 -1.17
CA ALA A 173 15.78 -18.37 -0.64
C ALA A 173 17.18 -18.94 -0.87
N GLN A 174 17.35 -20.25 -0.66
CA GLN A 174 18.63 -20.94 -0.89
C GLN A 174 19.01 -20.91 -2.36
N GLN A 175 18.06 -21.16 -3.27
CA GLN A 175 18.28 -21.11 -4.71
C GLN A 175 18.74 -19.70 -5.15
N TRP A 176 18.07 -18.65 -4.71
CA TRP A 176 18.46 -17.27 -5.07
C TRP A 176 19.81 -16.88 -4.48
N GLN A 177 20.12 -17.35 -3.26
CA GLN A 177 21.44 -17.16 -2.67
C GLN A 177 22.54 -17.86 -3.46
N GLN A 178 22.31 -19.10 -3.92
CA GLN A 178 23.25 -19.85 -4.77
C GLN A 178 23.45 -19.14 -6.11
N GLN A 179 22.37 -18.72 -6.78
CA GLN A 179 22.45 -18.00 -8.04
C GLN A 179 23.22 -16.67 -7.89
N TRP A 180 23.00 -15.96 -6.78
CA TRP A 180 23.76 -14.75 -6.45
C TRP A 180 25.25 -15.03 -6.23
N GLN A 181 25.60 -16.12 -5.55
CA GLN A 181 27.00 -16.55 -5.36
C GLN A 181 27.67 -16.94 -6.69
N VAL A 182 26.97 -17.66 -7.57
CA VAL A 182 27.46 -18.02 -8.91
C VAL A 182 27.71 -16.77 -9.75
N ALA A 183 26.81 -15.79 -9.75
CA ALA A 183 27.05 -14.54 -10.47
C ALA A 183 28.30 -13.80 -9.94
N ARG A 184 28.57 -13.87 -8.64
CA ARG A 184 29.78 -13.29 -8.05
C ARG A 184 31.05 -14.03 -8.46
N SER A 185 31.03 -15.37 -8.55
CA SER A 185 32.19 -16.13 -9.03
C SER A 185 32.50 -15.88 -10.51
N LEU A 186 31.50 -15.47 -11.30
CA LEU A 186 31.66 -15.02 -12.68
C LEU A 186 32.20 -13.58 -12.81
N GLY A 187 32.56 -12.92 -11.71
CA GLY A 187 33.17 -11.58 -11.71
C GLY A 187 32.20 -10.41 -11.52
N HIS A 188 30.91 -10.65 -11.28
CA HIS A 188 29.98 -9.57 -10.95
C HIS A 188 30.20 -9.05 -9.52
N THR A 189 30.08 -7.73 -9.33
CA THR A 189 29.98 -7.15 -7.99
C THR A 189 28.72 -7.63 -7.27
N ALA A 190 28.71 -7.58 -5.93
CA ALA A 190 27.54 -7.96 -5.12
C ALA A 190 26.24 -7.26 -5.58
N ASP A 191 26.35 -5.98 -5.94
CA ASP A 191 25.23 -5.15 -6.39
C ASP A 191 24.77 -5.50 -7.79
N SER A 192 25.74 -5.68 -8.70
CA SER A 192 25.44 -6.11 -10.07
C SER A 192 24.76 -7.48 -10.07
N ALA A 193 25.26 -8.43 -9.27
CA ALA A 193 24.66 -9.73 -9.08
C ALA A 193 23.25 -9.65 -8.48
N TRP A 194 23.03 -8.81 -7.45
CA TRP A 194 21.71 -8.67 -6.84
C TRP A 194 20.66 -8.13 -7.82
N TRP A 195 20.99 -7.04 -8.51
CA TRP A 195 20.09 -6.39 -9.47
C TRP A 195 19.78 -7.26 -10.69
N ARG A 196 20.70 -8.14 -11.12
CA ARG A 196 20.53 -8.98 -12.31
C ARG A 196 19.99 -10.38 -12.02
N VAL A 197 20.16 -10.90 -10.81
CA VAL A 197 19.76 -12.28 -10.49
C VAL A 197 18.58 -12.31 -9.53
N VAL A 198 18.63 -11.52 -8.45
CA VAL A 198 17.66 -11.58 -7.36
C VAL A 198 16.48 -10.63 -7.60
N ALA A 199 16.76 -9.37 -7.93
CA ALA A 199 15.73 -8.36 -8.17
C ALA A 199 14.69 -8.74 -9.25
N PRO A 200 15.08 -9.39 -10.37
CA PRO A 200 14.10 -9.84 -11.35
C PRO A 200 13.14 -10.88 -10.77
N GLY A 201 13.63 -11.83 -9.97
CA GLY A 201 12.79 -12.83 -9.31
C GLY A 201 11.74 -12.20 -8.39
N ILE A 202 12.15 -11.17 -7.64
CA ILE A 202 11.25 -10.37 -6.78
C ILE A 202 10.22 -9.62 -7.63
N TRP A 203 10.68 -8.95 -8.70
CA TRP A 203 9.80 -8.20 -9.60
C TRP A 203 8.69 -9.08 -10.20
N HIS A 204 9.00 -10.33 -10.56
CA HIS A 204 8.01 -11.28 -11.05
C HIS A 204 6.96 -11.62 -9.98
N ALA A 205 7.37 -11.75 -8.73
CA ALA A 205 6.47 -12.01 -7.62
C ALA A 205 5.61 -10.80 -7.23
N TRP A 206 6.12 -9.59 -7.44
CA TRP A 206 5.46 -8.34 -7.07
C TRP A 206 4.42 -7.85 -8.09
N ARG A 207 4.20 -8.53 -9.21
CA ARG A 207 3.27 -8.08 -10.26
C ARG A 207 1.87 -7.75 -9.75
N ALA A 208 1.19 -8.74 -9.16
CA ALA A 208 -0.15 -8.53 -8.61
C ALA A 208 -0.13 -7.62 -7.35
N PRO A 209 0.82 -7.79 -6.41
CA PRO A 209 0.97 -6.88 -5.29
C PRO A 209 1.16 -5.40 -5.68
N LEU A 210 1.95 -5.08 -6.71
CA LEU A 210 2.15 -3.71 -7.18
C LEU A 210 0.89 -3.13 -7.83
N LEU A 211 0.09 -3.94 -8.53
CA LEU A 211 -1.21 -3.50 -9.01
C LEU A 211 -2.17 -3.21 -7.85
N ALA A 212 -2.13 -4.01 -6.78
CA ALA A 212 -2.92 -3.76 -5.58
C ALA A 212 -2.47 -2.47 -4.86
N VAL A 213 -1.15 -2.25 -4.72
CA VAL A 213 -0.58 -1.00 -4.18
C VAL A 213 -1.00 0.18 -5.03
N LEU A 214 -0.90 0.09 -6.35
CA LEU A 214 -1.30 1.17 -7.26
C LEU A 214 -2.79 1.49 -7.13
N ALA A 215 -3.65 0.46 -7.17
CA ALA A 215 -5.09 0.63 -7.04
C ALA A 215 -5.44 1.28 -5.69
N TYR A 216 -4.84 0.81 -4.60
CA TYR A 216 -5.01 1.40 -3.27
C TYR A 216 -4.56 2.87 -3.26
N SER A 217 -3.34 3.17 -3.71
CA SER A 217 -2.80 4.53 -3.71
C SER A 217 -3.61 5.53 -4.55
N LEU A 218 -4.27 5.07 -5.62
CA LEU A 218 -5.16 5.89 -6.45
C LEU A 218 -6.55 6.10 -5.81
N THR A 219 -7.00 5.16 -4.96
CA THR A 219 -8.39 5.12 -4.45
C THR A 219 -8.49 5.37 -2.94
N VAL A 220 -7.37 5.69 -2.27
CA VAL A 220 -7.31 5.91 -0.83
C VAL A 220 -8.03 7.19 -0.41
N VAL A 221 -9.07 7.05 0.40
CA VAL A 221 -9.90 8.17 0.91
C VAL A 221 -9.49 8.55 2.32
N ASP A 222 -9.44 7.57 3.22
CA ASP A 222 -9.15 7.72 4.64
C ASP A 222 -7.82 8.44 4.96
N VAL A 223 -6.71 7.99 4.37
CA VAL A 223 -5.40 8.62 4.54
C VAL A 223 -5.39 10.00 3.87
N ALA A 224 -5.99 10.11 2.68
CA ALA A 224 -6.02 11.36 1.92
C ALA A 224 -6.84 12.46 2.62
N LEU A 225 -7.92 12.13 3.32
CA LEU A 225 -8.67 13.08 4.15
C LEU A 225 -7.82 13.64 5.30
N VAL A 226 -6.90 12.84 5.85
CA VAL A 226 -6.08 13.23 7.00
C VAL A 226 -4.86 14.06 6.57
N ILE A 227 -4.08 13.57 5.62
CA ILE A 227 -2.77 14.17 5.26
C ILE A 227 -2.73 14.72 3.82
N GLY A 228 -3.71 14.38 2.99
CA GLY A 228 -3.75 14.76 1.59
C GLY A 228 -4.21 16.20 1.35
N PRO A 229 -3.97 16.72 0.13
CA PRO A 229 -4.39 18.05 -0.28
C PRO A 229 -5.91 18.21 -0.15
N THR A 230 -6.35 19.40 0.26
CA THR A 230 -7.78 19.72 0.44
C THR A 230 -8.32 20.68 -0.62
N HIS A 231 -7.45 21.41 -1.34
CA HIS A 231 -7.84 22.42 -2.33
C HIS A 231 -6.98 22.38 -3.61
N PRO A 232 -7.44 21.67 -4.67
CA PRO A 232 -8.51 20.67 -4.66
C PRO A 232 -7.99 19.29 -4.20
N PRO A 233 -8.87 18.42 -3.70
CA PRO A 233 -8.47 17.11 -3.18
C PRO A 233 -8.21 16.08 -4.29
N THR A 234 -7.77 14.87 -3.92
CA THR A 234 -7.69 13.76 -4.86
C THR A 234 -9.08 13.37 -5.38
N LEU A 235 -9.15 12.75 -6.56
CA LEU A 235 -10.39 12.29 -7.17
C LEU A 235 -11.14 11.32 -6.27
N ALA A 236 -10.43 10.46 -5.52
CA ALA A 236 -11.04 9.55 -4.56
C ALA A 236 -11.78 10.29 -3.44
N VAL A 237 -11.16 11.33 -2.87
CA VAL A 237 -11.77 12.15 -1.82
C VAL A 237 -12.94 12.96 -2.37
N LEU A 238 -12.80 13.55 -3.57
CA LEU A 238 -13.87 14.31 -4.20
C LEU A 238 -15.08 13.42 -4.54
N THR A 239 -14.82 12.23 -5.07
CA THR A 239 -15.84 11.19 -5.31
C THR A 239 -16.58 10.83 -4.03
N TRP A 240 -15.85 10.61 -2.93
CA TRP A 240 -16.44 10.32 -1.62
C TRP A 240 -17.33 11.46 -1.12
N GLN A 241 -16.89 12.71 -1.26
CA GLN A 241 -17.68 13.89 -0.87
C GLN A 241 -19.00 13.96 -1.64
N TRP A 242 -18.98 13.77 -2.96
CA TRP A 242 -20.19 13.77 -3.79
C TRP A 242 -21.14 12.60 -3.48
N LEU A 243 -20.60 11.40 -3.24
CA LEU A 243 -21.41 10.24 -2.86
C LEU A 243 -22.11 10.40 -1.50
N GLN A 244 -21.51 11.18 -0.59
CA GLN A 244 -22.07 11.46 0.73
C GLN A 244 -22.92 12.73 0.76
N ASP A 245 -23.08 13.43 -0.38
CA ASP A 245 -23.89 14.64 -0.45
C ASP A 245 -25.39 14.31 -0.30
N PRO A 246 -26.20 15.14 0.38
CA PRO A 246 -27.64 14.89 0.51
C PRO A 246 -28.42 14.95 -0.81
N SER A 247 -27.91 15.65 -1.83
CA SER A 247 -28.58 15.82 -3.11
C SER A 247 -28.41 14.59 -4.01
N PRO A 248 -29.51 14.00 -4.52
CA PRO A 248 -29.43 12.87 -5.47
C PRO A 248 -28.61 13.20 -6.73
N SER A 249 -28.64 14.45 -7.21
CA SER A 249 -27.86 14.86 -8.37
C SER A 249 -26.35 14.85 -8.11
N GLN A 250 -25.93 15.26 -6.91
CA GLN A 250 -24.53 15.21 -6.51
C GLN A 250 -24.08 13.77 -6.25
N GLN A 251 -24.95 12.94 -5.65
CA GLN A 251 -24.68 11.51 -5.51
C GLN A 251 -24.49 10.83 -6.87
N ALA A 252 -25.31 11.17 -7.87
CA ALA A 252 -25.16 10.67 -9.23
C ALA A 252 -23.84 11.11 -9.87
N GLN A 253 -23.44 12.38 -9.70
CA GLN A 253 -22.12 12.88 -10.09
C GLN A 253 -20.98 12.10 -9.40
N GLY A 254 -21.13 11.82 -8.10
CA GLY A 254 -20.20 10.96 -7.35
C GLY A 254 -20.11 9.54 -7.91
N ALA A 255 -21.23 8.95 -8.33
CA ALA A 255 -21.23 7.64 -8.97
C ALA A 255 -20.51 7.64 -10.33
N ALA A 256 -20.70 8.69 -11.15
CA ALA A 256 -19.95 8.87 -12.39
C ALA A 256 -18.44 9.05 -12.12
N ALA A 257 -18.07 9.80 -11.08
CA ALA A 257 -16.68 9.98 -10.66
C ALA A 257 -16.03 8.68 -10.18
N ALA A 258 -16.79 7.82 -9.48
CA ALA A 258 -16.34 6.48 -9.10
C ALA A 258 -16.07 5.59 -10.32
N TRP A 259 -16.92 5.65 -11.34
CA TRP A 259 -16.71 4.95 -12.61
C TRP A 259 -15.49 5.47 -13.37
N LEU A 260 -15.28 6.79 -13.40
CA LEU A 260 -14.07 7.38 -13.95
C LEU A 260 -12.82 6.87 -13.22
N LEU A 261 -12.83 6.91 -11.89
CA LEU A 261 -11.71 6.45 -11.07
C LEU A 261 -11.41 4.97 -11.31
N ALA A 262 -12.44 4.12 -11.38
CA ALA A 262 -12.32 2.71 -11.74
C ALA A 262 -11.73 2.53 -13.15
N GLY A 263 -12.18 3.33 -14.11
CA GLY A 263 -11.64 3.36 -15.47
C GLY A 263 -10.17 3.75 -15.53
N VAL A 264 -9.75 4.75 -14.73
CA VAL A 264 -8.34 5.17 -14.61
C VAL A 264 -7.49 4.04 -14.02
N VAL A 265 -7.93 3.40 -12.94
CA VAL A 265 -7.22 2.25 -12.34
C VAL A 265 -7.10 1.11 -13.35
N GLY A 266 -8.20 0.77 -14.04
CA GLY A 266 -8.22 -0.27 -15.06
C GLY A 266 -7.30 0.03 -16.25
N ALA A 267 -7.34 1.27 -16.76
CA ALA A 267 -6.48 1.71 -17.86
C ALA A 267 -5.00 1.65 -17.47
N LEU A 268 -4.63 2.07 -16.26
CA LEU A 268 -3.26 1.97 -15.77
C LEU A 268 -2.82 0.51 -15.58
N ALA A 269 -3.68 -0.36 -15.06
CA ALA A 269 -3.38 -1.78 -14.93
C ALA A 269 -3.12 -2.43 -16.31
N LEU A 270 -3.97 -2.13 -17.30
CA LEU A 270 -3.78 -2.58 -18.69
C LEU A 270 -2.52 -1.99 -19.32
N ALA A 271 -2.25 -0.70 -19.10
CA ALA A 271 -1.05 -0.04 -19.59
C ALA A 271 0.23 -0.66 -19.02
N LEU A 272 0.26 -0.98 -17.73
CA LEU A 272 1.39 -1.66 -17.08
C LEU A 272 1.60 -3.07 -17.65
N GLU A 273 0.53 -3.81 -17.89
CA GLU A 273 0.61 -5.14 -18.49
C GLU A 273 1.04 -5.08 -19.97
N ALA A 274 0.60 -4.07 -20.73
CA ALA A 274 1.05 -3.82 -22.09
C ALA A 274 2.53 -3.41 -22.14
N LEU A 275 2.96 -2.48 -21.27
CA LEU A 275 4.35 -2.04 -21.14
C LEU A 275 5.28 -3.22 -20.84
N ARG A 276 4.84 -4.17 -20.02
CA ARG A 276 5.57 -5.41 -19.71
C ARG A 276 5.78 -6.30 -20.94
N ARG A 277 4.80 -6.37 -21.84
CA ARG A 277 4.85 -7.20 -23.05
C ARG A 277 5.57 -6.51 -24.21
N TRP A 278 5.90 -5.23 -24.08
CA TRP A 278 6.55 -4.46 -25.13
C TRP A 278 7.93 -5.07 -25.49
N PRO A 279 8.13 -5.53 -26.75
CA PRO A 279 9.36 -6.20 -27.16
C PRO A 279 10.64 -5.37 -26.95
N VAL A 280 10.57 -4.04 -27.11
CA VAL A 280 11.72 -3.13 -26.92
C VAL A 280 12.20 -3.17 -25.47
N LEU A 281 11.30 -2.98 -24.51
CA LEU A 281 11.63 -3.04 -23.08
C LEU A 281 12.09 -4.43 -22.67
N ARG A 282 11.45 -5.48 -23.21
CA ARG A 282 11.81 -6.86 -22.94
C ARG A 282 13.22 -7.19 -23.46
N THR A 283 13.56 -6.69 -24.64
CA THR A 283 14.90 -6.85 -25.25
C THR A 283 15.95 -6.05 -24.49
N ALA A 284 15.65 -4.80 -24.12
CA ALA A 284 16.53 -3.97 -23.30
C ALA A 284 16.80 -4.60 -21.93
N TRP A 285 15.75 -5.13 -21.29
CA TRP A 285 15.85 -5.85 -20.02
C TRP A 285 16.70 -7.11 -20.16
N ARG A 286 16.42 -7.97 -21.16
CA ARG A 286 17.22 -9.18 -21.44
C ARG A 286 18.68 -8.83 -21.70
N LYS A 287 18.95 -7.83 -22.55
CA LYS A 287 20.30 -7.34 -22.83
C LYS A 287 21.00 -6.91 -21.54
N TRP A 288 20.34 -6.12 -20.70
CA TRP A 288 20.92 -5.67 -19.43
C TRP A 288 21.22 -6.82 -18.47
N LEU A 289 20.37 -7.84 -18.41
CA LEU A 289 20.59 -9.05 -17.62
C LEU A 289 21.79 -9.88 -18.12
N THR A 290 21.98 -9.97 -19.43
CA THR A 290 23.02 -10.82 -20.06
C THR A 290 24.34 -10.12 -20.33
N LEU A 291 24.44 -8.80 -20.11
CA LEU A 291 25.71 -8.08 -20.26
C LEU A 291 26.77 -8.71 -19.34
N GLY A 292 28.02 -8.81 -19.82
CA GLY A 292 29.11 -9.39 -19.04
C GLY A 292 29.46 -8.63 -17.76
N PRO A 293 30.45 -9.12 -16.99
CA PRO A 293 30.98 -8.45 -15.82
C PRO A 293 31.64 -7.14 -16.25
N SER A 294 30.93 -6.04 -16.06
CA SER A 294 31.44 -4.68 -16.25
C SER A 294 31.29 -3.96 -14.91
N PRO A 295 32.14 -2.96 -14.59
CA PRO A 295 31.86 -2.01 -13.52
C PRO A 295 30.56 -1.29 -13.85
N ASN A 296 29.45 -1.94 -13.49
CA ASN A 296 28.12 -1.59 -13.96
C ASN A 296 27.71 -0.27 -13.30
N VAL A 297 27.97 0.83 -14.00
CA VAL A 297 27.71 2.20 -13.56
C VAL A 297 26.25 2.36 -13.14
N LEU A 298 25.32 1.69 -13.82
CA LEU A 298 23.91 1.65 -13.46
C LEU A 298 23.68 0.99 -12.10
N ALA A 299 24.29 -0.17 -11.83
CA ALA A 299 24.16 -0.82 -10.52
C ALA A 299 24.69 0.10 -9.41
N ARG A 300 25.81 0.79 -9.63
CA ARG A 300 26.33 1.79 -8.66
C ARG A 300 25.40 3.00 -8.49
N ARG A 301 24.83 3.53 -9.58
CA ARG A 301 23.88 4.66 -9.55
C ARG A 301 22.57 4.30 -8.85
N LEU A 302 22.10 3.08 -9.04
CA LEU A 302 20.91 2.55 -8.38
C LEU A 302 21.16 2.26 -6.89
N THR A 303 22.42 2.27 -6.42
CA THR A 303 22.77 1.93 -5.04
C THR A 303 23.40 3.12 -4.34
N PRO A 304 22.61 3.94 -3.61
CA PRO A 304 23.20 4.95 -2.75
C PRO A 304 24.09 4.29 -1.68
N PRO A 305 25.17 4.96 -1.22
CA PRO A 305 26.14 4.41 -0.27
C PRO A 305 25.59 4.37 1.18
N TRP A 306 24.30 4.12 1.37
CA TRP A 306 23.66 4.15 2.68
C TRP A 306 24.13 2.99 3.56
N PRO A 307 24.58 3.22 4.81
CA PRO A 307 24.90 2.13 5.74
C PRO A 307 23.70 1.19 5.95
N ARG A 308 23.94 -0.14 5.87
CA ARG A 308 22.94 -1.22 5.95
C ARG A 308 21.99 -1.13 7.16
N ILE A 309 22.49 -0.64 8.29
CA ILE A 309 21.74 -0.52 9.55
C ILE A 309 20.81 0.70 9.53
N ALA A 310 21.21 1.77 8.84
CA ALA A 310 20.48 3.04 8.86
C ALA A 310 19.19 2.99 8.04
N SER A 311 19.11 2.20 6.96
CA SER A 311 17.91 2.17 6.10
C SER A 311 16.72 1.43 6.72
N TRP A 312 16.95 0.29 7.39
CA TRP A 312 15.88 -0.44 8.10
C TRP A 312 15.60 0.10 9.49
N GLY A 313 16.65 0.55 10.19
CA GLY A 313 16.49 1.27 11.46
C GLY A 313 15.56 2.46 11.30
N PHE A 314 15.63 3.15 10.16
CA PHE A 314 14.73 4.24 9.83
C PHE A 314 13.25 3.83 9.74
N VAL A 315 12.91 2.74 9.04
CA VAL A 315 11.51 2.28 8.93
C VAL A 315 10.95 1.96 10.31
N VAL A 316 11.70 1.25 11.14
CA VAL A 316 11.24 0.90 12.50
C VAL A 316 11.17 2.12 13.39
N ALA A 317 12.14 3.03 13.31
CA ALA A 317 12.14 4.27 14.07
C ALA A 317 10.96 5.16 13.65
N LEU A 318 10.60 5.21 12.37
CA LEU A 318 9.44 5.95 11.88
C LEU A 318 8.14 5.40 12.49
N TYR A 319 7.92 4.09 12.43
CA TYR A 319 6.73 3.47 13.03
C TYR A 319 6.71 3.63 14.56
N ALA A 320 7.85 3.51 15.22
CA ALA A 320 7.96 3.74 16.65
C ALA A 320 7.67 5.20 17.02
N ALA A 321 8.15 6.17 16.23
CA ALA A 321 7.87 7.58 16.41
C ALA A 321 6.39 7.89 16.21
N ILE A 322 5.75 7.32 15.17
CA ILE A 322 4.31 7.44 14.94
C ILE A 322 3.51 6.82 16.10
N GLY A 323 3.91 5.64 16.59
CA GLY A 323 3.30 5.04 17.77
C GLY A 323 3.45 5.92 19.02
N ALA A 324 4.63 6.50 19.22
CA ALA A 324 4.90 7.41 20.34
C ALA A 324 4.09 8.70 20.24
N THR A 325 3.95 9.30 19.05
CA THR A 325 3.13 10.51 18.87
C THR A 325 1.67 10.21 19.18
N LEU A 326 1.12 9.07 18.74
CA LEU A 326 -0.25 8.66 19.04
C LEU A 326 -0.46 8.41 20.54
N LEU A 327 0.42 7.62 21.18
CA LEU A 327 0.33 7.30 22.61
C LEU A 327 0.39 8.56 23.45
N PHE A 328 1.33 9.46 23.15
CA PHE A 328 1.46 10.71 23.89
C PHE A 328 0.28 11.64 23.62
N SER A 329 -0.18 11.75 22.37
CA SER A 329 -1.34 12.59 22.02
C SER A 329 -2.63 12.12 22.69
N SER A 330 -2.72 10.85 23.11
CA SER A 330 -3.87 10.32 23.84
C SER A 330 -4.07 10.95 25.23
N VAL A 331 -3.04 11.58 25.79
CA VAL A 331 -3.05 12.19 27.13
C VAL A 331 -2.72 13.68 27.13
N THR A 332 -2.56 14.30 25.96
CA THR A 332 -2.20 15.72 25.85
C THR A 332 -3.42 16.63 25.95
N GLY A 333 -3.35 17.65 26.81
CA GLY A 333 -4.28 18.78 26.81
C GLY A 333 -3.76 19.93 25.93
N TYR A 334 -3.94 21.17 26.39
CA TYR A 334 -3.46 22.35 25.66
C TYR A 334 -1.93 22.32 25.46
N TRP A 335 -1.51 22.41 24.20
CA TRP A 335 -0.10 22.24 23.81
C TRP A 335 0.37 23.31 22.82
N PRO A 336 0.74 24.51 23.30
CA PRO A 336 1.19 25.60 22.44
C PRO A 336 2.58 25.31 21.86
N PHE A 337 2.83 25.74 20.63
CA PHE A 337 4.15 25.75 20.02
C PHE A 337 5.00 26.90 20.61
N PRO A 338 6.33 26.78 20.80
CA PRO A 338 7.23 25.67 20.44
C PRO A 338 7.42 24.61 21.55
N ASN A 339 6.64 24.65 22.64
CA ASN A 339 6.88 23.77 23.80
C ASN A 339 6.94 22.29 23.38
N VAL A 340 7.96 21.57 23.87
CA VAL A 340 8.14 20.12 23.63
C VAL A 340 7.18 19.28 24.46
N LEU A 341 6.71 19.79 25.60
CA LEU A 341 5.71 19.13 26.44
C LEU A 341 4.43 19.97 26.50
N PRO A 342 3.26 19.34 26.62
CA PRO A 342 2.00 20.04 26.84
C PRO A 342 2.04 20.77 28.19
N GLN A 343 1.25 21.84 28.32
CA GLN A 343 1.15 22.54 29.59
C GLN A 343 0.36 21.71 30.61
N ASN A 344 -0.65 20.98 30.13
CA ASN A 344 -1.50 20.13 30.96
C ASN A 344 -1.69 18.76 30.30
N PHE A 345 -1.70 17.71 31.10
CA PHE A 345 -2.13 16.38 30.68
C PHE A 345 -3.63 16.23 30.96
N SER A 346 -4.33 15.52 30.08
CA SER A 346 -5.79 15.33 30.15
C SER A 346 -6.17 13.92 29.77
N LEU A 347 -7.07 13.31 30.56
CA LEU A 347 -7.65 12.00 30.27
C LEU A 347 -9.03 12.09 29.59
N LEU A 348 -9.43 13.28 29.13
CA LEU A 348 -10.74 13.50 28.48
C LEU A 348 -10.94 12.60 27.25
N ALA A 349 -9.90 12.36 26.45
CA ALA A 349 -9.97 11.46 25.31
C ALA A 349 -10.33 10.02 25.74
N TRP A 350 -9.71 9.53 26.82
CA TRP A 350 -10.00 8.22 27.39
C TRP A 350 -11.38 8.14 28.04
N GLN A 351 -11.83 9.22 28.69
CA GLN A 351 -13.19 9.31 29.24
C GLN A 351 -14.25 9.28 28.13
N SER A 352 -14.05 10.03 27.05
CA SER A 352 -14.91 10.03 25.87
C SER A 352 -14.96 8.65 25.18
N ALA A 353 -13.79 8.00 25.05
CA ALA A 353 -13.71 6.63 24.53
C ALA A 353 -14.46 5.63 25.44
N ALA A 354 -14.30 5.73 26.76
CA ALA A 354 -15.00 4.86 27.72
C ALA A 354 -16.52 5.05 27.68
N GLN A 355 -17.01 6.28 27.51
CA GLN A 355 -18.43 6.58 27.33
C GLN A 355 -18.98 6.01 26.01
N SER A 356 -18.12 5.87 25.00
CA SER A 356 -18.43 5.25 23.70
C SER A 356 -18.23 3.73 23.69
N GLY A 357 -18.31 3.07 24.86
CA GLY A 357 -18.05 1.63 25.01
C GLY A 357 -18.89 0.75 24.09
N GLY A 358 -20.13 1.15 23.77
CA GLY A 358 -20.97 0.48 22.78
C GLY A 358 -20.29 0.42 21.41
N THR A 359 -19.79 1.54 20.89
CA THR A 359 -19.10 1.60 19.59
C THR A 359 -17.83 0.74 19.59
N ILE A 360 -17.06 0.76 20.68
CA ILE A 360 -15.86 -0.07 20.84
C ILE A 360 -16.24 -1.56 20.77
N TRP A 361 -17.30 -1.97 21.46
CA TRP A 361 -17.75 -3.37 21.44
C TRP A 361 -18.27 -3.80 20.08
N HIS A 362 -19.09 -3.00 19.40
CA HIS A 362 -19.58 -3.30 18.06
C HIS A 362 -18.44 -3.43 17.05
N THR A 363 -17.48 -2.50 17.08
CA THR A 363 -16.30 -2.55 16.19
C THR A 363 -15.43 -3.77 16.46
N LEU A 364 -15.19 -4.13 17.73
CA LEU A 364 -14.47 -5.34 18.11
C LEU A 364 -15.20 -6.61 17.66
N LEU A 365 -16.50 -6.72 17.93
CA LEU A 365 -17.32 -7.87 17.54
C LEU A 365 -17.36 -8.04 16.02
N LEU A 366 -17.56 -6.96 15.28
CA LEU A 366 -17.53 -6.99 13.81
C LEU A 366 -16.15 -7.43 13.29
N GLY A 367 -15.07 -6.93 13.90
CA GLY A 367 -13.70 -7.34 13.56
C GLY A 367 -13.46 -8.84 13.78
N VAL A 368 -13.83 -9.33 14.96
CA VAL A 368 -13.69 -10.75 15.33
C VAL A 368 -14.57 -11.63 14.45
N ALA A 369 -15.86 -11.29 14.29
CA ALA A 369 -16.79 -12.05 13.46
C ALA A 369 -16.31 -12.10 12.00
N SER A 370 -15.84 -10.98 11.45
CA SER A 370 -15.27 -10.92 10.10
C SER A 370 -14.02 -11.80 9.97
N SER A 371 -13.09 -11.72 10.93
CA SER A 371 -11.87 -12.53 10.91
C SER A 371 -12.13 -14.04 11.05
N VAL A 372 -13.04 -14.43 11.94
CA VAL A 372 -13.46 -15.84 12.10
C VAL A 372 -14.15 -16.33 10.84
N THR A 373 -15.06 -15.53 10.27
CA THR A 373 -15.75 -15.89 9.02
C THR A 373 -14.75 -16.05 7.87
N ALA A 374 -13.80 -15.12 7.73
CA ALA A 374 -12.75 -15.19 6.72
C ALA A 374 -11.83 -16.40 6.90
N LEU A 375 -11.49 -16.76 8.14
CA LEU A 375 -10.68 -17.95 8.44
C LEU A 375 -11.42 -19.24 8.09
N VAL A 376 -12.67 -19.39 8.57
CA VAL A 376 -13.53 -20.54 8.25
C VAL A 376 -13.71 -20.66 6.75
N TRP A 377 -13.92 -19.53 6.07
CA TRP A 377 -14.03 -19.48 4.62
C TRP A 377 -12.75 -19.93 3.91
N ALA A 378 -11.59 -19.41 4.32
CA ALA A 378 -10.31 -19.77 3.73
C ALA A 378 -10.02 -21.27 3.91
N MET A 379 -10.30 -21.82 5.09
CA MET A 379 -10.20 -23.25 5.35
C MET A 379 -11.17 -24.05 4.47
N ALA A 380 -12.44 -23.66 4.43
CA ALA A 380 -13.44 -24.33 3.60
C ALA A 380 -13.05 -24.29 2.11
N TRP A 381 -12.54 -23.16 1.62
CA TRP A 381 -12.05 -23.02 0.26
C TRP A 381 -10.85 -23.93 -0.01
N LEU A 382 -9.86 -23.98 0.89
CA LEU A 382 -8.67 -24.83 0.71
C LEU A 382 -8.99 -26.32 0.73
N GLU A 383 -9.98 -26.75 1.53
CA GLU A 383 -10.41 -28.15 1.63
C GLU A 383 -11.35 -28.58 0.50
N LEU A 384 -12.24 -27.69 0.05
CA LEU A 384 -13.30 -28.01 -0.90
C LEU A 384 -12.93 -27.65 -2.35
N ALA A 385 -12.08 -26.65 -2.55
CA ALA A 385 -11.73 -26.24 -3.89
C ALA A 385 -11.00 -27.40 -4.58
N PRO A 386 -11.45 -27.80 -5.79
CA PRO A 386 -10.73 -28.81 -6.55
C PRO A 386 -9.29 -28.32 -6.74
N SER A 387 -8.33 -29.23 -6.60
CA SER A 387 -6.93 -28.98 -6.97
C SER A 387 -6.91 -28.74 -8.48
N LEU A 388 -7.22 -27.53 -8.91
CA LEU A 388 -7.07 -27.11 -10.29
C LEU A 388 -5.61 -27.36 -10.62
N PRO A 389 -5.28 -28.23 -11.59
CA PRO A 389 -3.91 -28.32 -12.06
C PRO A 389 -3.53 -26.90 -12.47
N LEU A 390 -2.55 -26.33 -11.77
CA LEU A 390 -1.95 -25.01 -11.98
C LEU A 390 -1.25 -24.90 -13.35
N ARG A 391 -1.79 -25.53 -14.41
CA ARG A 391 -1.27 -25.51 -15.78
C ARG A 391 -1.92 -24.45 -16.68
N LEU A 392 -2.92 -23.70 -16.21
CA LEU A 392 -3.70 -22.79 -17.08
C LEU A 392 -3.72 -21.29 -16.72
N ALA A 393 -2.87 -20.79 -15.81
CA ALA A 393 -2.85 -19.34 -15.55
C ALA A 393 -1.49 -18.62 -15.66
N TRP A 394 -0.34 -19.32 -15.62
CA TRP A 394 0.96 -18.61 -15.55
C TRP A 394 2.12 -19.26 -16.31
N VAL A 395 1.87 -20.18 -17.25
CA VAL A 395 2.89 -20.58 -18.24
C VAL A 395 2.93 -19.51 -19.33
N GLY A 396 3.53 -18.36 -18.99
CA GLY A 396 4.16 -17.52 -19.99
C GLY A 396 5.36 -18.29 -20.53
N THR A 397 5.21 -18.82 -21.74
CA THR A 397 6.29 -19.32 -22.59
C THR A 397 7.52 -18.41 -22.54
N ALA A 398 8.68 -19.01 -22.23
CA ALA A 398 10.08 -18.61 -22.48
C ALA A 398 10.46 -17.11 -22.59
#